data_AF-A0A293LL85-F1
#
_entry.id   AF-A0A293LL85-F1
#
_cell.length_a   1.000
_cell.length_b   1.000
_cell.length_c   1.000
_cell.angle_alpha   90.00
_cell.angle_beta   90.00
_cell.angle_gamma   90.00
#
_symmetry.space_group_name_H-M   'P 1'
#
loop_
_entity.id
_entity.type
_entity.pdbx_description
1 polymer ?
#
loop_
_entity_poly.entity_id
_entity_poly.type
_entity_poly.pdbx_seq_one_letter_code
_entity_poly.pdbx_strand_id
1 'polypeptide(L)'
;MKMMSNSVYGKTLQNVRKMKSFEIAYDKETAMRRARAVNCHDFRILSDKCILFEMKRRRVVCSHPMYVGFTILELSKFRMYSFVYEMK
;
A
#
# COMPACT_ATOMS: atom_id res chain seq x y z
N MET A 1 11.09 -4.86 -21.37
CA MET A 1 10.21 -5.84 -20.68
C MET A 1 10.58 -6.11 -19.22
N LYS A 2 11.86 -6.24 -18.84
CA LYS A 2 12.30 -6.58 -17.46
C LYS A 2 11.73 -5.66 -16.36
N MET A 3 11.79 -4.35 -16.53
CA MET A 3 11.28 -3.40 -15.53
C MET A 3 9.75 -3.46 -15.38
N MET A 4 9.03 -3.75 -16.46
CA MET A 4 7.57 -3.84 -16.44
C MET A 4 7.11 -5.09 -15.68
N SER A 5 7.76 -6.23 -15.90
CA SER A 5 7.49 -7.46 -15.15
C SER A 5 7.79 -7.29 -13.65
N ASN A 6 8.92 -6.67 -13.31
CA ASN A 6 9.30 -6.41 -11.92
C ASN A 6 8.35 -5.43 -11.22
N SER A 7 7.87 -4.41 -11.93
CA SER A 7 6.93 -3.42 -11.39
C SER A 7 5.57 -4.04 -11.08
N VAL A 8 5.06 -4.91 -11.95
CA VAL A 8 3.81 -5.64 -11.73
C VAL A 8 3.93 -6.56 -10.52
N TYR A 9 5.01 -7.33 -10.43
CA TYR A 9 5.27 -8.24 -9.31
C TYR A 9 5.35 -7.51 -7.96
N GLY A 10 6.08 -6.39 -7.90
CA GLY A 10 6.17 -5.56 -6.70
C GLY A 10 4.82 -4.97 -6.27
N LYS A 11 3.98 -4.56 -7.24
CA LYS A 11 2.61 -4.09 -6.98
C LYS A 11 1.71 -5.18 -6.41
N THR A 12 1.85 -6.43 -6.88
CA THR A 12 1.05 -7.56 -6.38
C THR A 12 1.39 -7.95 -4.94
N LEU A 13 2.64 -7.72 -4.51
CA LEU A 13 3.11 -7.97 -3.14
C LEU A 13 2.89 -6.81 -2.17
N GLN A 14 2.37 -5.67 -2.65
CA GLN A 14 2.19 -4.49 -1.81
C GLN A 14 1.07 -4.69 -0.78
N ASN A 15 1.41 -4.57 0.50
CA ASN A 15 0.43 -4.71 1.58
C ASN A 15 -0.46 -3.46 1.70
N VAL A 16 -1.65 -3.54 1.12
CA VAL A 16 -2.66 -2.48 1.14
C VAL A 16 -3.15 -2.08 2.54
N ARG A 17 -2.97 -2.93 3.56
CA ARG A 17 -3.39 -2.65 4.95
C ARG A 17 -2.45 -1.70 5.68
N LYS A 18 -1.18 -1.64 5.28
CA LYS A 18 -0.18 -0.74 5.89
C LYS A 18 -0.15 0.64 5.23
N MET A 19 -0.89 0.83 4.15
CA MET A 19 -0.96 2.14 3.48
C MET A 19 -1.78 3.13 4.31
N LYS A 20 -1.14 4.22 4.70
CA LYS A 20 -1.79 5.39 5.32
C LYS A 20 -2.38 6.27 4.23
N SER A 21 -3.58 6.80 4.47
CA SER A 21 -4.24 7.74 3.58
C SER A 21 -4.08 9.13 4.16
N PHE A 22 -3.48 10.03 3.40
CA PHE A 22 -3.33 11.43 3.80
C PHE A 22 -4.27 12.30 2.97
N GLU A 23 -5.02 13.15 3.64
CA GLU A 23 -5.88 14.15 2.98
C GLU A 23 -5.48 15.54 3.46
N ILE A 24 -5.46 16.49 2.52
CA ILE A 24 -5.14 17.89 2.82
C ILE A 24 -6.45 18.68 2.83
N ALA A 25 -6.59 19.57 3.82
CA ALA A 25 -7.64 20.56 3.84
C ALA A 25 -7.02 21.96 3.88
N TYR A 26 -7.57 22.85 3.06
CA TYR A 26 -7.14 24.24 2.99
C TYR A 26 -8.06 25.20 3.74
N ASP A 27 -9.31 24.78 3.97
CA ASP A 27 -10.35 25.61 4.52
C ASP A 27 -10.76 25.14 5.93
N LYS A 28 -11.01 26.09 6.82
CA LYS A 28 -11.22 25.82 8.26
C LYS A 28 -12.48 25.00 8.51
N GLU A 29 -13.52 25.21 7.72
CA GLU A 29 -14.79 24.47 7.83
C GLU A 29 -14.60 23.00 7.41
N THR A 30 -13.92 22.78 6.28
CA THR A 30 -13.59 21.43 5.82
C THR A 30 -12.63 20.71 6.77
N ALA A 31 -11.68 21.42 7.38
CA ALA A 31 -10.76 20.91 8.38
C ALA A 31 -11.51 20.49 9.66
N MET A 32 -12.44 21.30 10.17
CA MET A 32 -13.26 20.93 11.34
C MET A 32 -14.15 19.71 11.05
N ARG A 33 -14.74 19.63 9.86
CA ARG A 33 -15.52 18.45 9.44
C ARG A 33 -14.65 17.18 9.40
N ARG A 34 -13.41 17.30 8.91
CA ARG A 34 -12.44 16.19 8.84
C ARG A 34 -11.92 15.79 10.22
N ALA A 35 -11.65 16.75 11.11
CA ALA A 35 -11.24 16.49 12.49
C ALA A 35 -12.34 15.76 13.29
N ARG A 36 -13.61 16.06 13.03
CA ARG A 36 -14.76 15.39 13.65
C ARG A 36 -15.04 14.00 13.07
N ALA A 37 -14.44 13.64 11.93
CA ALA A 37 -14.66 12.33 11.36
C ALA A 37 -13.96 11.25 12.22
N VAL A 38 -14.68 10.20 12.59
CA VAL A 38 -14.17 9.02 13.35
C VAL A 38 -12.99 8.34 12.64
N ASN A 39 -12.75 8.65 11.37
CA ASN A 39 -11.67 8.10 10.56
C ASN A 39 -10.35 8.88 10.70
N CYS A 40 -10.36 10.06 11.33
CA CYS A 40 -9.17 10.87 11.54
C CYS A 40 -8.34 10.27 12.68
N HIS A 41 -7.14 9.80 12.37
CA HIS A 41 -6.21 9.26 13.36
C HIS A 41 -5.33 10.35 13.96
N ASP A 42 -4.79 11.22 13.10
CA ASP A 42 -3.90 12.29 13.50
C ASP A 42 -3.97 13.47 12.51
N PHE A 43 -3.54 14.65 12.92
CA PHE A 43 -3.47 15.82 12.04
C PHE A 43 -2.18 16.61 12.28
N ARG A 44 -1.59 17.13 11.20
CA ARG A 44 -0.38 17.96 11.24
C ARG A 44 -0.61 19.24 10.45
N ILE A 45 -0.31 20.38 11.06
CA ILE A 45 -0.36 21.68 10.41
C ILE A 45 0.94 21.84 9.61
N LEU A 46 0.83 21.96 8.29
CA LEU A 46 1.98 22.16 7.39
C LEU A 46 2.26 23.65 7.15
N SER A 47 1.20 24.47 7.09
CA SER A 47 1.28 25.91 6.88
C SER A 47 -0.01 26.58 7.39
N ASP A 48 -0.05 27.90 7.39
CA ASP A 48 -1.12 28.72 7.98
C ASP A 48 -2.51 28.45 7.36
N LYS A 49 -2.54 27.92 6.14
CA LYS A 49 -3.75 27.49 5.43
C LYS A 49 -3.75 26.02 5.02
N CYS A 50 -2.84 25.20 5.55
CA CYS A 50 -2.70 23.80 5.12
C CYS A 50 -2.63 22.86 6.31
N ILE A 51 -3.65 22.03 6.46
CA ILE A 51 -3.70 20.99 7.49
C ILE A 51 -3.73 19.62 6.80
N LEU A 52 -2.76 18.78 7.15
CA LEU A 52 -2.68 17.39 6.75
C LEU A 52 -3.44 16.53 7.76
N PHE A 53 -4.34 15.69 7.29
CA PHE A 53 -5.06 14.72 8.09
C PHE A 53 -4.60 13.32 7.72
N GLU A 54 -4.13 12.56 8.72
CA GLU A 54 -3.92 11.13 8.60
C GLU A 54 -5.26 10.42 8.83
N MET A 55 -5.82 9.85 7.77
CA MET A 55 -7.09 9.13 7.82
C MET A 55 -6.88 7.62 7.77
N LYS A 56 -7.51 6.92 8.71
CA LYS A 56 -7.55 5.46 8.74
C LYS A 56 -8.60 4.97 7.73
N ARG A 57 -8.18 4.13 6.79
CA ARG A 57 -9.10 3.51 5.82
C ARG A 57 -10.02 2.52 6.53
N ARG A 58 -11.33 2.80 6.52
CA ARG A 58 -12.36 1.96 7.16
C ARG A 58 -12.61 0.63 6.42
N ARG A 59 -12.37 0.61 5.10
CA ARG A 59 -12.42 -0.59 4.27
C ARG A 59 -11.15 -0.68 3.45
N VAL A 60 -10.45 -1.80 3.58
CA VAL A 60 -9.29 -2.14 2.76
C VAL A 60 -9.74 -3.19 1.76
N VAL A 61 -9.92 -2.79 0.51
CA VAL A 61 -10.18 -3.73 -0.59
C VAL A 61 -8.85 -4.34 -0.98
N CYS A 62 -8.72 -5.65 -0.77
CA CYS A 62 -7.56 -6.40 -1.23
C CYS A 62 -7.69 -6.67 -2.73
N SER A 63 -7.47 -5.64 -3.56
CA SER A 63 -7.60 -5.73 -5.01
C SER A 63 -6.47 -6.50 -5.68
N HIS A 64 -5.33 -6.63 -4.99
CA HIS A 64 -4.18 -7.36 -5.50
C HIS A 64 -4.13 -8.74 -4.87
N PRO A 65 -4.10 -9.83 -5.66
CA PRO A 65 -4.01 -11.17 -5.12
C PRO A 65 -2.59 -11.41 -4.60
N MET A 66 -2.35 -11.06 -3.32
CA MET A 66 -1.07 -11.32 -2.64
C MET A 66 -0.64 -12.78 -2.79
N TYR A 67 -1.61 -13.69 -2.85
CA TYR A 67 -1.41 -15.12 -3.08
C TYR A 67 -0.71 -15.42 -4.40
N VAL A 68 -1.04 -14.71 -5.49
CA VAL A 68 -0.40 -14.92 -6.80
C VAL A 68 1.07 -14.53 -6.76
N GLY A 69 1.40 -13.42 -6.08
CA GLY A 69 2.79 -13.02 -5.87
C GLY A 69 3.59 -14.05 -5.05
N PHE A 70 2.96 -14.65 -4.05
CA PHE A 70 3.55 -15.75 -3.27
C PHE A 70 3.77 -17.01 -4.12
N THR A 71 2.78 -17.46 -4.87
CA THR A 71 2.89 -18.65 -5.73
C THR A 71 3.99 -18.49 -6.80
N ILE A 72 4.11 -17.30 -7.40
CA ILE A 72 5.17 -17.02 -8.38
C ILE A 72 6.57 -17.10 -7.72
N LEU A 73 6.72 -16.58 -6.50
CA LEU A 73 7.98 -16.67 -5.76
C LEU A 73 8.35 -18.11 -5.46
N GLU A 74 7.39 -18.89 -4.97
CA GLU A 74 7.60 -20.28 -4.56
C GLU A 74 7.95 -21.16 -5.76
N LEU A 75 7.24 -20.99 -6.88
CA LEU A 75 7.56 -21.69 -8.13
C LEU A 75 8.96 -21.31 -8.65
N SER A 76 9.36 -20.05 -8.53
CA SER A 76 10.69 -19.60 -8.94
C SER A 76 11.79 -20.22 -8.09
N LYS A 77 11.60 -20.30 -6.77
CA LYS A 77 12.51 -21.00 -5.86
C LYS A 77 12.56 -22.49 -6.15
N PHE A 78 11.40 -23.12 -6.35
CA PHE A 78 11.32 -24.54 -6.69
C PHE A 78 12.14 -24.84 -7.93
N ARG A 79 11.98 -24.09 -9.02
CA ARG A 79 12.77 -24.27 -10.24
C ARG A 79 14.27 -24.04 -10.03
N MET A 80 14.65 -23.05 -9.23
CA MET A 80 16.05 -22.81 -8.88
C MET A 80 16.64 -24.01 -8.13
N TYR A 81 15.92 -24.54 -7.13
CA TYR A 81 16.37 -25.73 -6.40
C TYR A 81 16.41 -26.97 -7.27
N SER A 82 15.38 -27.24 -8.08
CA SER A 82 15.37 -28.36 -9.02
C SER A 82 16.62 -28.34 -9.90
N PHE A 83 16.98 -27.19 -10.46
CA PHE A 83 18.20 -27.06 -11.26
C PHE A 83 19.48 -27.37 -10.47
N VAL A 84 19.60 -26.86 -9.23
CA VAL A 84 20.79 -27.08 -8.39
C VAL A 84 20.93 -28.54 -7.94
N TYR A 85 19.83 -29.23 -7.68
CA TYR A 85 19.83 -30.65 -7.28
C TYR A 85 19.94 -31.60 -8.47
N GLU A 86 19.47 -31.21 -9.66
CA GLU A 86 19.53 -32.00 -10.89
C GLU A 86 20.90 -31.88 -11.59
N MET A 87 21.65 -30.80 -11.31
CA MET A 87 23.05 -30.62 -11.72
C MET A 87 24.07 -31.23 -10.74
N LYS A 88 23.61 -31.96 -9.73
CA LYS A 88 24.43 -32.61 -8.70
C LYS A 88 24.25 -34.12 -8.76
#